data_AF-A0A9C9XSD5-F1
#
_entry.id   AF-A0A9C9XSD5-F1
#
_cell.length_a   1.000
_cell.length_b   1.000
_cell.length_c   1.000
_cell.angle_alpha   90.00
_cell.angle_beta   90.00
_cell.angle_gamma   90.00
#
_symmetry.space_group_name_H-M   'P 1'
#
loop_
_entity.id
_entity.type
_entity.pdbx_description
1 polymer ?
#
loop_
_entity_poly.entity_id
_entity_poly.type
_entity_poly.pdbx_seq_one_letter_code
_entity_poly.pdbx_strand_id
1 'polypeptide(L)'
;MRYRDVAAEGGFTLLEVMVAVAILAIALVTLIGSQSQSVSLAGLSRFDTTAALLARQKMTGLTLESFDDLADGEGDFDGGFSGYHWQVAVTDLGEDDTGIPDSAGMLKMVAVTVSLPGEANMRYTLRQVLVRQMEAKP
;
A
#
# COMPACT_ATOMS: atom_id res chain seq x y z
N MET A 1 -23.00 -73.31 -30.78
CA MET A 1 -21.60 -73.14 -30.38
C MET A 1 -21.30 -71.64 -30.43
N ARG A 2 -21.13 -70.98 -29.27
CA ARG A 2 -20.93 -69.52 -29.15
C ARG A 2 -19.43 -69.22 -29.07
N TYR A 3 -18.87 -68.52 -30.05
CA TYR A 3 -17.54 -67.90 -29.92
C TYR A 3 -17.74 -66.56 -29.21
N ARG A 4 -17.00 -66.35 -28.11
CA ARG A 4 -17.01 -65.11 -27.33
C ARG A 4 -16.16 -64.09 -28.08
N ASP A 5 -16.73 -62.94 -28.43
CA ASP A 5 -15.96 -61.74 -28.73
C ASP A 5 -15.20 -61.35 -27.46
N VAL A 6 -13.88 -61.52 -27.48
CA VAL A 6 -13.01 -60.96 -26.45
C VAL A 6 -12.75 -59.53 -26.90
N ALA A 7 -13.48 -58.58 -26.30
CA ALA A 7 -13.20 -57.16 -26.46
C ALA A 7 -11.74 -56.92 -26.07
N ALA A 8 -10.93 -56.46 -27.02
CA ALA A 8 -9.55 -56.08 -26.77
C ALA A 8 -9.57 -54.91 -25.77
N GLU A 9 -9.23 -55.20 -24.52
CA GLU A 9 -8.99 -54.18 -23.50
C GLU A 9 -7.75 -53.39 -23.94
N GLY A 10 -8.00 -52.24 -24.56
CA GLY A 10 -6.97 -51.36 -25.11
C GLY A 10 -6.07 -50.83 -24.00
N GLY A 11 -4.80 -51.25 -24.01
CA GLY A 11 -3.77 -50.68 -23.16
C GLY A 11 -3.53 -49.21 -23.50
N PHE A 12 -3.24 -48.41 -22.47
CA PHE A 12 -2.89 -46.99 -22.60
C PHE A 12 -1.82 -46.78 -23.67
N THR A 13 -2.09 -45.87 -24.60
CA THR A 13 -1.10 -45.51 -25.62
C THR A 13 -0.04 -44.59 -25.00
N LEU A 14 1.21 -44.65 -25.48
CA LEU A 14 2.26 -43.70 -25.07
C LEU A 14 1.83 -42.24 -25.31
N LEU A 15 1.06 -42.00 -26.38
CA LEU A 15 0.49 -40.70 -26.71
C LEU A 15 -0.39 -40.15 -25.58
N GLU A 16 -1.20 -41.01 -24.95
CA GLU A 16 -2.11 -40.63 -23.88
C GLU A 16 -1.38 -40.19 -22.61
N VAL A 17 -0.33 -40.91 -22.23
CA VAL A 17 0.53 -40.52 -21.09
C VAL A 17 1.24 -39.19 -21.37
N MET A 18 1.74 -38.99 -22.59
CA MET A 18 2.38 -37.73 -22.97
C MET A 18 1.42 -36.55 -22.92
N VAL A 19 0.19 -36.73 -23.42
CA VAL A 19 -0.86 -35.70 -23.35
C VAL A 19 -1.24 -35.42 -21.89
N ALA A 20 -1.39 -36.45 -21.06
CA ALA A 20 -1.69 -36.28 -19.64
C ALA A 20 -0.59 -35.49 -18.90
N VAL A 21 0.68 -35.80 -19.15
CA VAL A 21 1.81 -35.08 -18.56
C VAL A 21 1.89 -33.63 -19.07
N ALA A 22 1.57 -33.38 -20.34
CA ALA A 22 1.53 -32.02 -20.89
C ALA A 22 0.43 -31.17 -20.22
N ILE A 23 -0.77 -31.72 -20.05
CA ILE A 23 -1.87 -31.04 -19.36
C ILE A 23 -1.51 -30.80 -17.89
N LEU A 24 -0.91 -31.78 -17.21
CA LEU A 24 -0.45 -31.66 -15.83
C LEU A 24 0.59 -30.53 -15.69
N ALA A 25 1.56 -30.46 -16.60
CA ALA A 25 2.59 -29.41 -16.57
C ALA A 25 1.98 -28.01 -16.72
N ILE A 26 1.03 -27.83 -17.64
CA ILE A 26 0.31 -26.56 -17.82
C ILE A 26 -0.47 -26.21 -16.55
N ALA A 27 -1.18 -27.18 -15.95
CA ALA A 27 -1.95 -26.99 -14.72
C ALA A 27 -1.06 -26.62 -13.52
N LEU A 28 0.15 -27.19 -13.41
CA LEU A 28 1.10 -26.87 -12.35
C LEU A 28 1.69 -25.46 -12.53
N VAL A 29 2.01 -25.05 -13.76
CA VAL A 29 2.50 -23.69 -14.04
C VAL A 29 1.44 -22.64 -13.70
N THR A 30 0.18 -22.87 -14.07
CA THR A 30 -0.92 -21.96 -13.73
C THR A 30 -1.19 -21.93 -12.22
N LEU A 31 -1.09 -23.07 -11.53
CA LEU A 31 -1.23 -23.15 -10.08
C LEU A 31 -0.13 -22.39 -9.34
N ILE A 32 1.13 -22.50 -9.79
CA ILE A 32 2.26 -21.77 -9.21
C ILE A 32 2.08 -20.25 -9.42
N GLY A 33 1.69 -19.82 -10.62
CA GLY A 33 1.43 -18.40 -10.92
C GLY A 33 0.30 -17.80 -10.08
N SER A 34 -0.76 -18.57 -9.81
CA SER A 34 -1.90 -18.13 -8.99
C SER A 34 -1.52 -17.81 -7.53
N GLN A 35 -0.54 -18.52 -6.96
CA GLN A 35 -0.08 -18.27 -5.58
C GLN A 35 0.79 -17.01 -5.43
N SER A 36 1.58 -16.67 -6.45
CA SER A 36 2.51 -15.52 -6.38
C SER A 36 1.79 -14.18 -6.26
N GLN A 37 0.57 -14.06 -6.79
CA GLN A 37 -0.22 -12.83 -6.71
C GLN A 37 -0.63 -12.49 -5.26
N SER A 38 -1.00 -13.51 -4.48
CA SER A 38 -1.50 -13.35 -3.11
C SER A 38 -0.43 -12.87 -2.13
N VAL A 39 0.82 -13.31 -2.30
CA VAL A 39 1.94 -12.90 -1.44
C VAL A 39 2.32 -11.43 -1.68
N SER A 40 2.33 -10.99 -2.95
CA SER A 40 2.58 -9.58 -3.27
C SER A 40 1.48 -8.66 -2.75
N LEU A 41 0.23 -9.10 -2.83
CA LEU A 41 -0.92 -8.33 -2.33
C LEU A 41 -0.92 -8.23 -0.80
N ALA A 42 -0.53 -9.30 -0.10
CA ALA A 42 -0.38 -9.31 1.34
C ALA A 42 0.74 -8.36 1.82
N GLY A 43 1.84 -8.28 1.09
CA GLY A 43 2.94 -7.34 1.35
C GLY A 43 2.48 -5.87 1.24
N LEU A 44 1.77 -5.53 0.17
CA LEU A 44 1.21 -4.19 -0.03
C LEU A 44 0.18 -3.81 1.05
N SER A 45 -0.76 -4.72 1.34
CA SER A 45 -1.78 -4.48 2.37
C SER A 45 -1.18 -4.25 3.76
N ARG A 46 -0.11 -4.99 4.09
CA ARG A 46 0.65 -4.79 5.33
C ARG A 46 1.36 -3.44 5.36
N PHE A 47 1.98 -3.04 4.24
CA PHE A 47 2.61 -1.72 4.11
C PHE A 47 1.56 -0.62 4.32
N ASP A 48 0.44 -0.65 3.60
CA ASP A 48 -0.58 0.41 3.68
C ASP A 48 -1.10 0.59 5.10
N THR A 49 -1.40 -0.52 5.79
CA THR A 49 -1.89 -0.48 7.17
C THR A 49 -0.85 0.12 8.11
N THR A 50 0.41 -0.29 7.95
CA THR A 50 1.51 0.17 8.81
C THR A 50 1.84 1.64 8.54
N ALA A 51 1.97 2.01 7.26
CA ALA A 51 2.28 3.36 6.84
C ALA A 51 1.17 4.34 7.21
N ALA A 52 -0.10 3.93 7.12
CA ALA A 52 -1.23 4.74 7.58
C ALA A 52 -1.18 4.99 9.09
N LEU A 53 -0.86 3.96 9.89
CA LEU A 53 -0.71 4.10 11.34
C LEU A 53 0.43 5.07 11.69
N LEU A 54 1.59 4.90 11.06
CA LEU A 54 2.77 5.75 11.27
C LEU A 54 2.52 7.19 10.83
N ALA A 55 1.90 7.40 9.66
CA ALA A 55 1.55 8.73 9.17
C ALA A 55 0.59 9.43 10.13
N ARG A 56 -0.41 8.71 10.63
CA ARG A 56 -1.37 9.23 11.61
C ARG A 56 -0.71 9.58 12.94
N GLN A 57 0.17 8.71 13.44
CA GLN A 57 0.94 8.98 14.67
C GLN A 57 1.77 10.27 14.53
N LYS A 58 2.49 10.43 13.42
CA LYS A 58 3.28 11.65 13.16
C LYS A 58 2.40 12.89 13.02
N MET A 59 1.29 12.79 12.28
CA MET A 59 0.31 13.88 12.12
C MET A 59 -0.29 14.32 13.47
N THR A 60 -0.61 13.37 14.35
CA THR A 60 -1.11 13.69 15.70
C THR A 60 -0.07 14.45 16.51
N GLY A 61 1.21 14.06 16.43
CA GLY A 61 2.30 14.83 17.06
C GLY A 61 2.35 16.28 16.57
N LEU A 62 2.31 16.48 15.26
CA LEU A 62 2.30 17.82 14.63
C LEU A 62 1.05 18.63 15.01
N THR A 63 -0.10 17.99 15.19
CA THR A 63 -1.34 18.68 15.58
C THR A 63 -1.28 19.21 17.01
N LEU A 64 -0.38 18.69 17.85
CA LEU A 64 -0.15 19.19 19.21
C LEU A 64 0.82 20.38 19.25
N GLU A 65 1.56 20.63 18.18
CA GLU A 65 2.45 21.78 18.05
C GLU A 65 1.64 23.06 17.74
N SER A 66 2.18 24.23 18.09
CA SER A 66 1.55 25.49 17.75
C SER A 66 1.46 25.65 16.23
N PHE A 67 0.39 26.29 15.75
CA PHE A 67 0.21 26.56 14.32
C PHE A 67 1.41 27.27 13.67
N ASP A 68 2.09 28.14 14.43
CA ASP A 68 3.25 28.91 13.96
C ASP A 68 4.56 28.10 13.98
N ASP A 69 4.63 27.05 14.79
CA ASP A 69 5.82 26.19 14.93
C ASP A 69 5.87 25.06 13.89
N LEU A 70 4.76 24.82 13.17
CA LEU A 70 4.69 23.83 12.09
C LEU A 70 5.68 24.16 10.97
N ALA A 71 6.60 23.23 10.74
CA ALA A 71 7.63 23.34 9.71
C ALA A 71 7.80 22.03 8.93
N ASP A 72 8.45 22.14 7.77
CA ASP A 72 8.90 20.99 7.01
C ASP A 72 9.90 20.16 7.80
N GLY A 73 9.95 18.85 7.52
CA GLY A 73 10.92 17.98 8.15
C GLY A 73 10.99 16.60 7.51
N GLU A 74 12.07 15.89 7.76
CA GLU A 74 12.27 14.53 7.29
C GLU A 74 13.06 13.72 8.31
N GLY A 75 12.99 12.40 8.20
CA GLY A 75 13.76 11.50 9.03
C GLY A 75 13.23 10.07 9.00
N ASP A 76 13.82 9.23 9.84
CA ASP A 76 13.46 7.81 9.90
C ASP A 76 12.61 7.50 11.13
N PHE A 77 11.84 6.41 11.06
CA PHE A 77 11.24 5.82 12.24
C PHE A 77 12.21 4.87 12.93
N ASP A 78 12.20 4.87 14.26
CA ASP A 78 13.08 4.05 15.09
C ASP A 78 12.41 2.73 15.52
N GLY A 79 13.21 1.81 16.09
CA GLY A 79 12.77 0.55 16.68
C GLY A 79 12.21 -0.44 15.66
N GLY A 80 11.01 -0.94 15.92
CA GLY A 80 10.33 -1.96 15.10
C GLY A 80 9.94 -1.50 13.69
N PHE A 81 10.14 -0.21 13.37
CA PHE A 81 9.87 0.39 12.07
C PHE A 81 11.14 0.92 11.40
N SER A 82 12.31 0.45 11.83
CA SER A 82 13.58 0.71 11.16
C SER A 82 13.47 0.39 9.66
N GLY A 83 13.75 1.39 8.82
CA GLY A 83 13.60 1.33 7.37
C GLY A 83 12.42 2.12 6.80
N TYR A 84 11.44 2.52 7.62
CA TYR A 84 10.44 3.49 7.19
C TYR A 84 10.99 4.91 7.33
N HIS A 85 10.82 5.71 6.28
CA HIS A 85 11.19 7.12 6.22
C HIS A 85 9.94 7.99 6.21
N TRP A 86 9.94 9.08 6.96
CA TRP A 86 8.87 10.07 6.97
C TRP A 86 9.35 11.42 6.45
N GLN A 87 8.42 12.12 5.80
CA GLN A 87 8.59 13.48 5.33
C GLN A 87 7.32 14.27 5.66
N VAL A 88 7.50 15.48 6.18
CA VAL A 88 6.46 16.45 6.49
C VAL A 88 6.65 17.63 5.55
N ALA A 89 5.57 18.00 4.86
CA ALA A 89 5.50 19.22 4.08
C ALA A 89 4.35 20.09 4.61
N VAL A 90 4.66 21.33 4.94
CA VAL A 90 3.72 22.35 5.43
C VAL A 90 3.56 23.40 4.34
N THR A 91 2.31 23.71 4.00
CA THR A 91 1.99 24.68 2.95
C THR A 91 0.97 25.66 3.49
N ASP A 92 1.32 26.95 3.53
CA ASP A 92 0.35 28.01 3.81
C ASP A 92 -0.68 28.06 2.68
N LEU A 93 -1.96 28.08 3.05
CA LEU A 93 -3.06 28.18 2.09
C LEU A 93 -3.59 29.61 2.09
N GLY A 94 -3.65 30.20 0.89
CA GLY A 94 -4.23 31.53 0.67
C GLY A 94 -5.66 31.49 0.16
N GLU A 95 -6.18 32.68 -0.14
CA GLU A 95 -7.46 32.86 -0.84
C GLU A 95 -7.44 32.18 -2.21
N ASP A 96 -6.30 32.23 -2.91
CA ASP A 96 -6.10 31.59 -4.22
C ASP A 96 -6.23 30.05 -4.16
N ASP A 97 -5.86 29.44 -3.03
CA ASP A 97 -5.88 27.98 -2.85
C ASP A 97 -7.24 27.46 -2.33
N THR A 98 -7.93 28.27 -1.52
CA THR A 98 -9.10 27.84 -0.75
C THR A 98 -10.41 28.45 -1.23
N GLY A 99 -10.36 29.59 -1.92
CA GLY A 99 -11.53 30.40 -2.27
C GLY A 99 -12.22 31.08 -1.07
N ILE A 100 -11.59 31.06 0.11
CA ILE A 100 -12.13 31.67 1.33
C ILE A 100 -11.51 33.08 1.50
N PRO A 101 -12.33 34.15 1.56
CA PRO A 101 -11.83 35.50 1.78
C PRO A 101 -11.10 35.61 3.12
N ASP A 102 -10.00 36.36 3.14
CA ASP A 102 -9.20 36.61 4.36
C ASP A 102 -8.64 35.34 5.04
N SER A 103 -8.46 34.24 4.28
CA SER A 103 -7.90 32.98 4.80
C SER A 103 -6.38 32.93 4.87
N ALA A 104 -5.70 33.92 4.26
CA ALA A 104 -4.25 33.99 4.18
C ALA A 104 -3.62 33.97 5.58
N GLY A 105 -2.75 32.99 5.83
CA GLY A 105 -2.08 32.82 7.12
C GLY A 105 -2.96 32.29 8.25
N MET A 106 -4.22 31.94 7.97
CA MET A 106 -5.11 31.24 8.91
C MET A 106 -5.13 29.73 8.67
N LEU A 107 -4.76 29.30 7.46
CA LEU A 107 -4.83 27.91 7.03
C LEU A 107 -3.44 27.40 6.62
N LYS A 108 -3.07 26.23 7.15
CA LYS A 108 -1.89 25.48 6.72
C LYS A 108 -2.31 24.07 6.35
N MET A 109 -1.87 23.57 5.19
CA MET A 109 -1.95 22.16 4.85
C MET A 109 -0.70 21.47 5.35
N VAL A 110 -0.87 20.40 6.12
CA VAL A 110 0.21 19.51 6.54
C VAL A 110 0.07 18.20 5.79
N ALA A 111 1.11 17.81 5.07
CA ALA A 111 1.21 16.53 4.36
C ALA A 111 2.30 15.67 4.99
N VAL A 112 1.91 14.53 5.56
CA VAL A 112 2.83 13.52 6.10
C VAL A 112 2.93 12.38 5.10
N THR A 113 4.14 12.14 4.62
CA THR A 113 4.46 11.07 3.68
C THR A 113 5.33 10.03 4.38
N VAL A 114 4.91 8.78 4.37
CA VAL A 114 5.68 7.64 4.86
C VAL A 114 6.09 6.78 3.67
N SER A 115 7.37 6.44 3.59
CA SER A 115 7.93 5.63 2.52
C SER A 115 8.78 4.48 3.04
N LEU A 116 8.78 3.37 2.31
CA LEU A 116 9.63 2.22 2.58
C LEU A 116 10.50 1.97 1.34
N PRO A 117 11.83 2.18 1.42
CA PRO A 117 12.73 1.89 0.33
C PRO A 117 12.69 0.40 -0.02
N GLY A 118 12.55 0.10 -1.31
CA GLY A 118 12.46 -1.26 -1.82
C GLY A 118 12.18 -1.26 -3.32
N GLU A 119 11.99 -2.44 -3.90
CA GLU A 119 11.86 -2.65 -5.35
C GLU A 119 10.66 -1.90 -5.96
N ALA A 120 9.59 -1.71 -5.19
CA ALA A 120 8.38 -1.01 -5.62
C ALA A 120 8.28 0.44 -5.09
N ASN A 121 9.26 0.94 -4.35
CA ASN A 121 9.28 2.26 -3.69
C ASN A 121 7.91 2.67 -3.12
N MET A 122 7.47 1.96 -2.07
CA MET A 122 6.13 2.12 -1.52
C MET A 122 6.02 3.43 -0.74
N ARG A 123 4.93 4.16 -0.96
CA ARG A 123 4.69 5.46 -0.33
C ARG A 123 3.21 5.64 0.01
N TYR A 124 2.96 6.17 1.20
CA TYR A 124 1.64 6.55 1.69
C TYR A 124 1.68 8.02 2.13
N THR A 125 0.68 8.82 1.74
CA THR A 125 0.60 10.25 2.12
C THR A 125 -0.73 10.52 2.82
N LEU A 126 -0.67 11.11 4.01
CA LEU A 126 -1.79 11.67 4.74
C LEU A 126 -1.74 13.20 4.67
N ARG A 127 -2.85 13.85 4.28
CA ARG A 127 -2.96 15.31 4.23
C ARG A 127 -4.06 15.79 5.16
N GLN A 128 -3.79 16.86 5.89
CA GLN A 128 -4.75 17.50 6.79
C GLN A 128 -4.60 19.02 6.70
N VAL A 129 -5.73 19.74 6.68
CA VAL A 129 -5.74 21.20 6.80
C VAL A 129 -5.90 21.55 8.27
N LEU A 130 -4.99 22.39 8.78
CA LEU A 130 -5.02 22.94 10.12
C LEU A 130 -5.41 24.41 10.05
N VAL A 131 -6.18 24.85 11.03
CA VAL A 131 -6.66 26.22 11.17
C VAL A 131 -5.97 26.84 12.37
N ARG A 132 -5.53 28.09 12.26
CA ARG A 132 -5.05 28.87 13.39
C ARG A 132 -6.17 28.98 14.43
N GLN A 133 -5.94 28.44 15.63
CA GLN A 133 -6.86 28.61 16.76
C GLN A 133 -6.90 30.10 17.11
N MET A 134 -8.04 30.76 16.86
CA MET A 134 -8.26 32.11 17.38
C MET A 134 -8.61 31.99 18.85
N GLU A 135 -7.71 32.40 19.74
CA GLU A 135 -8.05 32.60 21.14
C GLU A 135 -9.18 33.65 21.21
N ALA A 136 -10.38 33.19 21.58
CA ALA A 136 -11.46 34.08 21.95
C ALA A 136 -11.04 34.83 23.22
N LYS A 137 -10.68 36.10 23.06
CA LYS A 137 -10.40 36.99 24.19
C LYS A 137 -11.68 37.09 25.04
N PRO A 138 -11.61 36.89 26.38
CA PRO A 138 -12.76 36.94 27.26
C PRO A 138 -13.39 38.34 27.36
#